data_AF-A0A840G771-F1
#
_entry.id   AF-A0A840G771-F1
#
_cell.length_a   1.000
_cell.length_b   1.000
_cell.length_c   1.000
_cell.angle_alpha   90.00
_cell.angle_beta   90.00
_cell.angle_gamma   90.00
#
_symmetry.space_group_name_H-M   'P 1'
#
loop_
_entity.id
_entity.type
_entity.pdbx_description
1 polymer ?
#
loop_
_entity_poly.entity_id
_entity_poly.type
_entity_poly.pdbx_seq_one_letter_code
_entity_poly.pdbx_strand_id
1 'polypeptide(L)'
;MKPARKTIPLFAHALCVLLISGCTALADNPAREATKLRMTEGKALFDEKCKSVAGEKIYKTVPGVEGLLLLKIRPRHSQREESDWMWPGAAFAREGTADYYITSFLGYEEAFRSDGTPRPITQMNRGYINTSAKPDPKERPGYRWVEVLDAKDGQRYRYTGSEKIVGKQDTSAYNVRLAISKDPSYDLNVYRWTLNKVLAPDAVPRYGVTFEDHVIPEERRLGLASSTVKVLDLQTGEVLGEMLRYAWSPGAPSPVNPTPWLTAYVCPGYAEAAGSTTRMFVDQVLIPAKEK
;
A
#
# COMPACT_ATOMS: atom_id res chain seq x y z
N MET A 1 58.17 93.53 3.07
CA MET A 1 56.78 93.56 3.55
C MET A 1 56.12 92.20 3.36
N LYS A 2 56.23 91.35 4.38
CA LYS A 2 55.24 90.35 4.83
C LYS A 2 54.54 90.98 6.06
N PRO A 3 53.52 90.39 6.73
CA PRO A 3 52.69 89.20 6.45
C PRO A 3 51.17 89.49 6.67
N ALA A 4 50.28 88.50 6.55
CA ALA A 4 49.40 88.09 7.66
C ALA A 4 48.30 87.09 7.22
N ARG A 5 48.09 86.10 8.12
CA ARG A 5 47.02 85.11 8.20
C ARG A 5 45.61 85.69 7.98
N LYS A 6 44.67 84.85 7.52
CA LYS A 6 43.50 84.41 8.32
C LYS A 6 42.59 83.38 7.61
N THR A 7 42.37 82.26 8.32
CA THR A 7 41.11 81.54 8.55
C THR A 7 40.10 81.24 7.43
N ILE A 8 39.93 79.92 7.23
CA ILE A 8 38.79 79.05 6.82
C ILE A 8 37.40 79.71 6.75
N PRO A 9 36.56 79.31 5.77
CA PRO A 9 35.28 78.68 6.09
C PRO A 9 34.98 77.36 5.35
N LEU A 10 34.16 76.55 6.02
CA LEU A 10 33.46 75.32 5.59
C LEU A 10 32.58 75.52 4.33
N PHE A 11 32.23 74.40 3.67
CA PHE A 11 31.02 74.04 2.88
C PHE A 11 31.49 73.17 1.69
N ALA A 12 30.88 72.07 1.25
CA ALA A 12 29.86 71.16 1.74
C ALA A 12 29.80 69.98 0.74
N HIS A 13 29.44 68.79 1.23
CA HIS A 13 28.64 67.77 0.55
C HIS A 13 29.15 67.14 -0.76
N ALA A 14 29.58 65.88 -0.66
CA ALA A 14 29.26 64.86 -1.66
C ALA A 14 29.07 63.52 -0.95
N LEU A 15 27.85 63.28 -0.48
CA LEU A 15 27.39 62.01 0.06
C LEU A 15 27.19 61.06 -1.14
N CYS A 16 28.10 60.11 -1.33
CA CYS A 16 27.99 59.08 -2.36
C CYS A 16 27.00 58.01 -1.89
N VAL A 17 25.71 58.21 -2.17
CA VAL A 17 24.67 57.20 -1.96
C VAL A 17 24.76 56.20 -3.11
N LEU A 18 25.44 55.09 -2.89
CA LEU A 18 25.36 53.92 -3.76
C LEU A 18 24.01 53.22 -3.54
N LEU A 19 23.04 53.59 -4.36
CA LEU A 19 21.85 52.80 -4.66
C LEU A 19 22.28 51.51 -5.35
N ILE A 20 22.55 50.45 -4.59
CA ILE A 20 22.47 49.10 -5.12
C ILE A 20 21.07 48.61 -4.79
N SER A 21 20.17 48.85 -5.74
CA SER A 21 18.89 48.17 -5.86
C SER A 21 19.16 46.68 -6.07
N GLY A 22 19.33 45.97 -4.97
CA GLY A 22 19.46 44.52 -4.88
C GLY A 22 18.20 43.91 -4.29
N CYS A 23 17.01 44.35 -4.71
CA CYS A 23 15.85 43.46 -4.66
C CYS A 23 16.15 42.32 -5.63
N THR A 24 16.86 41.31 -5.14
CA THR A 24 16.69 39.97 -5.68
C THR A 24 15.22 39.68 -5.48
N ALA A 25 14.44 39.86 -6.54
CA ALA A 25 13.17 39.18 -6.65
C ALA A 25 13.46 37.75 -6.21
N LEU A 26 12.84 37.32 -5.11
CA LEU A 26 12.66 35.92 -4.79
C LEU A 26 11.97 35.33 -6.02
N ALA A 27 12.76 34.91 -7.01
CA ALA A 27 12.23 34.28 -8.20
C ALA A 27 11.44 33.08 -7.68
N ASP A 28 10.13 33.08 -7.94
CA ASP A 28 9.23 32.00 -7.58
C ASP A 28 9.83 30.69 -8.10
N ASN A 29 10.42 29.91 -7.19
CA ASN A 29 11.00 28.63 -7.53
C ASN A 29 9.85 27.74 -8.02
N PRO A 30 9.84 27.26 -9.28
CA PRO A 30 8.74 26.47 -9.83
C PRO A 30 8.39 25.25 -8.97
N ALA A 31 9.37 24.65 -8.29
CA ALA A 31 9.14 23.53 -7.38
C ALA A 31 8.38 23.95 -6.11
N ARG A 32 8.60 25.19 -5.64
CA ARG A 32 7.96 25.77 -4.46
C ARG A 32 6.51 26.14 -4.76
N GLU A 33 6.23 26.72 -5.93
CA GLU A 33 4.87 26.97 -6.39
C GLU A 33 4.10 25.68 -6.67
N ALA A 34 4.74 24.67 -7.28
CA ALA A 34 4.12 23.35 -7.45
C ALA A 34 3.79 22.70 -6.09
N THR A 35 4.65 22.86 -5.08
CA THR A 35 4.38 22.35 -3.73
C THR A 35 3.23 23.10 -3.07
N LYS A 36 3.20 24.44 -3.18
CA LYS A 36 2.09 25.26 -2.70
C LYS A 36 0.76 24.83 -3.30
N LEU A 37 0.73 24.64 -4.62
CA LEU A 37 -0.43 24.18 -5.37
C LEU A 37 -0.93 22.81 -4.87
N ARG A 38 -0.03 21.84 -4.66
CA ARG A 38 -0.39 20.53 -4.11
C ARG A 38 -0.98 20.66 -2.71
N MET A 39 -0.38 21.48 -1.85
CA MET A 39 -0.85 21.71 -0.48
C MET A 39 -2.20 22.44 -0.41
N THR A 40 -2.52 23.30 -1.38
CA THR A 40 -3.80 24.02 -1.43
C THR A 40 -4.84 23.26 -2.25
N GLU A 41 -4.74 23.32 -3.58
CA GLU A 41 -5.70 22.75 -4.51
C GLU A 41 -5.70 21.22 -4.47
N GLY A 42 -4.51 20.62 -4.40
CA GLY A 42 -4.40 19.16 -4.34
C GLY A 42 -5.00 18.57 -3.08
N LYS A 43 -4.73 19.17 -1.92
CA LYS A 43 -5.34 18.75 -0.66
C LYS A 43 -6.86 18.95 -0.70
N ALA A 44 -7.34 20.09 -1.19
CA ALA A 44 -8.77 20.36 -1.28
C ALA A 44 -9.48 19.35 -2.20
N LEU A 45 -8.87 19.01 -3.34
CA LEU A 45 -9.38 17.99 -4.26
C LEU A 45 -9.36 16.60 -3.61
N PHE A 46 -8.29 16.21 -2.93
CA PHE A 46 -8.22 14.94 -2.23
C PHE A 46 -9.32 14.84 -1.15
N ASP A 47 -9.47 15.88 -0.32
CA ASP A 47 -10.51 15.93 0.72
C ASP A 47 -11.92 15.86 0.12
N GLU A 48 -12.15 16.49 -1.04
CA GLU A 48 -13.41 16.38 -1.81
C GLU A 48 -13.64 14.95 -2.29
N LYS A 49 -12.66 14.36 -3.00
CA LYS A 49 -12.75 12.99 -3.53
C LYS A 49 -12.98 11.96 -2.44
N CYS A 50 -12.29 12.10 -1.31
CA CYS A 50 -12.47 11.21 -0.16
C CYS A 50 -13.88 11.25 0.43
N LYS A 51 -14.56 12.41 0.34
CA LYS A 51 -15.92 12.58 0.86
C LYS A 51 -16.99 12.17 -0.15
N SER A 52 -16.74 12.37 -1.44
CA SER A 52 -17.77 12.29 -2.47
C SER A 52 -17.76 10.99 -3.28
N VAL A 53 -16.58 10.45 -3.62
CA VAL A 53 -16.47 9.35 -4.60
C VAL A 53 -15.58 8.19 -4.16
N ALA A 54 -14.56 8.43 -3.34
CA ALA A 54 -13.70 7.37 -2.83
C ALA A 54 -14.48 6.48 -1.86
N GLY A 55 -14.13 5.21 -1.80
CA GLY A 55 -14.75 4.26 -0.89
C GLY A 55 -15.03 2.92 -1.55
N GLU A 56 -15.70 2.09 -0.77
CA GLU A 56 -16.09 0.74 -1.15
C GLU A 56 -17.59 0.73 -1.44
N LYS A 57 -17.98 0.16 -2.58
CA LYS A 57 -19.36 -0.11 -2.95
C LYS A 57 -19.52 -1.61 -3.07
N ILE A 58 -20.42 -2.17 -2.26
CA ILE A 58 -20.74 -3.60 -2.26
C ILE A 58 -22.13 -3.74 -2.84
N TYR A 59 -22.22 -4.33 -4.04
CA TYR A 59 -23.50 -4.57 -4.71
C TYR A 59 -24.10 -5.91 -4.29
N LYS A 60 -23.24 -6.91 -4.03
CA LYS A 60 -23.65 -8.24 -3.60
C LYS A 60 -22.55 -8.91 -2.78
N THR A 61 -22.94 -9.55 -1.68
CA THR A 61 -22.06 -10.40 -0.88
C THR A 61 -22.35 -11.87 -1.16
N VAL A 62 -21.30 -12.67 -1.36
CA VAL A 62 -21.37 -14.10 -1.66
C VAL A 62 -20.67 -14.88 -0.55
N PRO A 63 -21.38 -15.71 0.23
CA PRO A 63 -20.75 -16.51 1.28
C PRO A 63 -20.16 -17.82 0.75
N GLY A 64 -19.18 -18.37 1.49
CA GLY A 64 -18.70 -19.74 1.30
C GLY A 64 -17.82 -19.93 0.06
N VAL A 65 -17.07 -18.90 -0.35
CA VAL A 65 -16.22 -18.96 -1.54
C VAL A 65 -14.93 -19.71 -1.21
N GLU A 66 -14.68 -20.82 -1.91
CA GLU A 66 -13.47 -21.64 -1.69
C GLU A 66 -12.22 -21.04 -2.35
N GLY A 67 -12.39 -20.34 -3.48
CA GLY A 67 -11.31 -19.73 -4.22
C GLY A 67 -11.80 -18.80 -5.31
N LEU A 68 -10.87 -18.02 -5.84
CA LEU A 68 -11.14 -16.96 -6.82
C LEU A 68 -10.00 -16.85 -7.84
N LEU A 69 -10.27 -16.14 -8.93
CA LEU A 69 -9.28 -15.77 -9.93
C LEU A 69 -8.77 -14.34 -9.69
N LEU A 70 -7.46 -14.15 -9.57
CA LEU A 70 -6.81 -12.85 -9.71
C LEU A 70 -6.48 -12.62 -11.20
N LEU A 71 -7.22 -11.71 -11.83
CA LEU A 71 -7.00 -11.36 -13.24
C LEU A 71 -5.72 -10.54 -13.43
N LYS A 72 -5.33 -9.79 -12.39
CA LYS A 72 -4.10 -9.01 -12.34
C LYS A 72 -3.45 -9.17 -10.96
N ILE A 73 -2.13 -9.13 -10.93
CA ILE A 73 -1.33 -9.07 -9.70
C ILE A 73 -0.60 -7.73 -9.66
N ARG A 74 -0.47 -7.16 -8.46
CA ARG A 74 0.37 -5.99 -8.23
C ARG A 74 1.84 -6.33 -8.56
N PRO A 75 2.46 -5.69 -9.57
CA PRO A 75 3.80 -6.04 -10.00
C PRO A 75 4.82 -5.66 -8.92
N ARG A 76 5.97 -6.36 -8.93
CA ARG A 76 7.13 -5.89 -8.17
C ARG A 76 7.54 -4.52 -8.69
N HIS A 77 7.97 -3.67 -7.78
CA HIS A 77 8.49 -2.35 -8.07
C HIS A 77 9.79 -2.17 -7.27
N SER A 78 10.62 -1.26 -7.74
CA SER A 78 11.81 -0.82 -7.05
C SER A 78 11.63 0.62 -6.58
N GLN A 79 12.62 1.10 -5.82
CA GLN A 79 12.68 2.51 -5.44
C GLN A 79 12.61 3.44 -6.67
N ARG A 80 13.04 3.02 -7.86
CA ARG A 80 12.92 3.82 -9.09
C ARG A 80 11.45 4.10 -9.41
N GLU A 81 10.62 3.06 -9.47
CA GLU A 81 9.18 3.21 -9.72
C GLU A 81 8.49 3.94 -8.57
N GLU A 82 8.84 3.66 -7.32
CA GLU A 82 8.28 4.37 -6.15
C GLU A 82 8.62 5.87 -6.14
N SER A 83 9.76 6.23 -6.73
CA SER A 83 10.21 7.62 -6.91
C SER A 83 9.70 8.24 -8.21
N ASP A 84 8.92 7.52 -9.02
CA ASP A 84 8.28 8.10 -10.21
C ASP A 84 6.97 8.78 -9.79
N TRP A 85 6.88 10.07 -10.08
CA TRP A 85 5.66 10.84 -9.81
C TRP A 85 4.46 10.32 -10.61
N MET A 86 4.70 9.73 -11.77
CA MET A 86 3.69 9.15 -12.66
C MET A 86 3.46 7.66 -12.42
N TRP A 87 3.98 7.10 -11.31
CA TRP A 87 3.86 5.68 -11.01
C TRP A 87 2.39 5.21 -10.98
N PRO A 88 1.99 4.23 -11.82
CA PRO A 88 0.62 3.75 -11.85
C PRO A 88 0.15 3.19 -10.50
N GLY A 89 0.99 2.42 -9.81
CA GLY A 89 0.65 1.77 -8.53
C GLY A 89 0.55 2.70 -7.32
N ALA A 90 0.73 4.02 -7.50
CA ALA A 90 0.84 5.00 -6.41
C ALA A 90 -0.30 4.98 -5.39
N ALA A 91 -1.56 4.77 -5.81
CA ALA A 91 -2.68 4.74 -4.86
C ALA A 91 -2.67 3.51 -3.92
N PHE A 92 -1.95 2.46 -4.32
CA PHE A 92 -1.72 1.22 -3.57
C PHE A 92 -0.23 1.01 -3.30
N ALA A 93 0.54 2.09 -3.10
CA ALA A 93 1.99 2.03 -2.97
C ALA A 93 2.51 1.05 -1.90
N ARG A 94 1.74 0.84 -0.83
CA ARG A 94 2.09 -0.08 0.28
C ARG A 94 1.54 -1.49 0.11
N GLU A 95 0.72 -1.74 -0.91
CA GLU A 95 0.08 -3.03 -1.15
C GLU A 95 1.14 -4.09 -1.47
N GLY A 96 0.89 -5.31 -0.99
CA GLY A 96 1.73 -6.44 -1.34
C GLY A 96 1.85 -6.67 -2.85
N THR A 97 3.01 -7.16 -3.27
CA THR A 97 3.30 -7.41 -4.70
C THR A 97 3.63 -8.88 -4.95
N ALA A 98 3.51 -9.30 -6.22
CA ALA A 98 3.84 -10.64 -6.68
C ALA A 98 3.32 -11.75 -5.75
N ASP A 99 4.20 -12.63 -5.27
CA ASP A 99 3.83 -13.76 -4.41
C ASP A 99 3.19 -13.30 -3.09
N TYR A 100 3.57 -12.15 -2.55
CA TYR A 100 2.97 -11.62 -1.32
C TYR A 100 1.54 -11.13 -1.57
N TYR A 101 1.26 -10.56 -2.75
CA TYR A 101 -0.11 -10.22 -3.15
C TYR A 101 -0.99 -11.47 -3.19
N ILE A 102 -0.54 -12.55 -3.84
CA ILE A 102 -1.26 -13.83 -3.89
C ILE A 102 -1.43 -14.42 -2.48
N THR A 103 -0.34 -14.44 -1.71
CA THR A 103 -0.32 -14.99 -0.34
C THR A 103 -1.29 -14.27 0.57
N SER A 104 -1.49 -12.97 0.37
CA SER A 104 -2.48 -12.20 1.14
C SER A 104 -3.90 -12.75 1.02
N PHE A 105 -4.24 -13.43 -0.09
CA PHE A 105 -5.53 -14.11 -0.29
C PHE A 105 -5.60 -15.51 0.31
N LEU A 106 -4.48 -16.14 0.61
CA LEU A 106 -4.44 -17.48 1.20
C LEU A 106 -4.31 -17.44 2.73
N GLY A 107 -3.74 -16.36 3.28
CA GLY A 107 -3.54 -16.20 4.71
C GLY A 107 -4.81 -15.84 5.49
N TYR A 108 -4.74 -16.05 6.80
CA TYR A 108 -5.76 -15.71 7.79
C TYR A 108 -5.60 -14.24 8.20
N GLU A 109 -6.71 -13.55 8.43
CA GLU A 109 -6.69 -12.25 9.08
C GLU A 109 -6.80 -12.44 10.59
N GLU A 110 -5.81 -11.90 11.31
CA GLU A 110 -5.75 -11.90 12.77
C GLU A 110 -5.59 -10.46 13.29
N ALA A 111 -6.16 -10.18 14.46
CA ALA A 111 -6.13 -8.86 15.06
C ALA A 111 -5.92 -8.95 16.56
N PHE A 112 -4.91 -8.23 17.06
CA PHE A 112 -4.55 -8.19 18.48
C PHE A 112 -4.51 -6.75 19.00
N ARG A 113 -4.69 -6.60 20.31
CA ARG A 113 -4.38 -5.36 21.03
C ARG A 113 -2.88 -5.29 21.30
N SER A 114 -2.43 -4.13 21.77
CA SER A 114 -1.02 -3.90 22.14
C SER A 114 -0.51 -4.82 23.26
N ASP A 115 -1.41 -5.37 24.07
CA ASP A 115 -1.10 -6.35 25.12
C ASP A 115 -1.05 -7.81 24.63
N GLY A 116 -1.23 -8.03 23.31
CA GLY A 116 -1.24 -9.35 22.69
C GLY A 116 -2.58 -10.08 22.78
N THR A 117 -3.65 -9.48 23.33
CA THR A 117 -4.97 -10.11 23.39
C THR A 117 -5.71 -10.02 22.05
N PRO A 118 -6.38 -11.09 21.58
CA PRO A 118 -7.20 -11.01 20.37
C PRO A 118 -8.31 -9.97 20.48
N ARG A 119 -8.56 -9.22 19.40
CA ARG A 119 -9.69 -8.27 19.28
C ARG A 119 -10.58 -8.62 18.09
N PRO A 120 -11.88 -8.23 18.11
CA PRO A 120 -12.77 -8.46 16.98
C PRO A 120 -12.27 -7.78 15.70
N ILE A 121 -12.42 -8.46 14.57
CA ILE A 121 -12.19 -7.92 13.23
C ILE A 121 -13.50 -7.35 12.70
N THR A 122 -13.56 -6.03 12.52
CA THR A 122 -14.71 -5.31 11.97
C THR A 122 -14.31 -4.60 10.68
N GLN A 123 -15.27 -4.08 9.92
CA GLN A 123 -14.97 -3.32 8.70
C GLN A 123 -14.02 -2.13 8.98
N MET A 124 -14.21 -1.43 10.10
CA MET A 124 -13.38 -0.28 10.48
C MET A 124 -12.06 -0.67 11.14
N ASN A 125 -12.04 -1.82 11.84
CA ASN A 125 -10.88 -2.29 12.60
C ASN A 125 -10.40 -3.63 12.04
N ARG A 126 -9.76 -3.57 10.86
CA ARG A 126 -9.10 -4.70 10.21
C ARG A 126 -7.83 -5.13 10.94
N GLY A 127 -7.42 -6.37 10.75
CA GLY A 127 -6.19 -6.94 11.26
C GLY A 127 -5.08 -6.97 10.20
N TYR A 128 -4.10 -7.84 10.41
CA TYR A 128 -3.05 -8.15 9.44
C TYR A 128 -3.20 -9.59 8.95
N ILE A 129 -2.57 -9.89 7.80
CA ILE A 129 -2.60 -11.23 7.22
C ILE A 129 -1.40 -12.04 7.71
N ASN A 130 -1.66 -13.24 8.22
CA ASN A 130 -0.65 -14.22 8.60
C ASN A 130 -0.90 -15.57 7.90
N THR A 131 0.18 -16.30 7.66
CA THR A 131 0.18 -17.65 7.07
C THR A 131 0.57 -18.73 8.06
N SER A 132 1.04 -18.34 9.25
CA SER A 132 1.35 -19.27 10.33
C SER A 132 0.02 -19.80 10.90
N ALA A 133 -0.20 -21.10 10.84
CA ALA A 133 -1.44 -21.71 11.32
C ALA A 133 -1.62 -21.42 12.83
N LYS A 134 -2.73 -20.77 13.20
CA LYS A 134 -3.17 -20.66 14.59
C LYS A 134 -4.65 -21.03 14.66
N PRO A 135 -5.02 -22.15 15.30
CA PRO A 135 -6.40 -22.56 15.42
C PRO A 135 -7.11 -21.77 16.55
N ASP A 136 -7.25 -20.45 16.42
CA ASP A 136 -8.17 -19.67 17.26
C ASP A 136 -9.48 -19.39 16.48
N PRO A 137 -10.67 -19.70 17.05
CA PRO A 137 -11.97 -19.47 16.40
C PRO A 137 -12.33 -18.01 16.09
N LYS A 138 -11.47 -17.03 16.36
CA LYS A 138 -11.70 -15.59 16.11
C LYS A 138 -11.11 -15.04 14.80
N GLU A 139 -10.63 -15.89 13.91
CA GLU A 139 -9.92 -15.49 12.68
C GLU A 139 -10.83 -15.47 11.44
N ARG A 140 -10.56 -14.56 10.49
CA ARG A 140 -11.19 -14.63 9.16
C ARG A 140 -10.27 -15.47 8.25
N PRO A 141 -10.72 -16.63 7.75
CA PRO A 141 -9.86 -17.51 6.96
C PRO A 141 -9.50 -16.89 5.60
N GLY A 142 -8.40 -17.36 5.03
CA GLY A 142 -8.06 -17.17 3.62
C GLY A 142 -8.96 -17.99 2.68
N TYR A 143 -8.83 -17.72 1.38
CA TYR A 143 -9.33 -18.64 0.36
C TYR A 143 -8.46 -19.90 0.36
N ARG A 144 -9.06 -21.06 0.09
CA ARG A 144 -8.34 -22.34 0.04
C ARG A 144 -7.37 -22.39 -1.13
N TRP A 145 -7.72 -21.71 -2.21
CA TRP A 145 -6.90 -21.59 -3.39
C TRP A 145 -7.16 -20.28 -4.11
N VAL A 146 -6.16 -19.81 -4.85
CA VAL A 146 -6.23 -18.64 -5.70
C VAL A 146 -5.72 -19.03 -7.07
N GLU A 147 -6.44 -18.69 -8.13
CA GLU A 147 -5.94 -18.84 -9.48
C GLU A 147 -5.44 -17.51 -10.02
N VAL A 148 -4.42 -17.58 -10.87
CA VAL A 148 -3.78 -16.41 -11.47
C VAL A 148 -3.61 -16.68 -12.96
N LEU A 149 -3.96 -15.69 -13.78
CA LEU A 149 -3.56 -15.68 -15.18
C LEU A 149 -2.11 -15.16 -15.28
N ASP A 150 -1.17 -16.03 -15.65
CA ASP A 150 0.24 -15.67 -15.79
C ASP A 150 0.43 -14.97 -17.14
N ALA A 151 0.78 -13.68 -17.10
CA ALA A 151 0.91 -12.86 -18.30
C ALA A 151 2.08 -13.27 -19.20
N LYS A 152 3.04 -14.08 -18.71
CA LYS A 152 4.22 -14.48 -19.48
C LYS A 152 3.92 -15.59 -20.49
N ASP A 153 3.06 -16.53 -20.11
CA ASP A 153 2.72 -17.70 -20.91
C ASP A 153 1.22 -17.81 -21.24
N GLY A 154 0.39 -16.92 -20.67
CA GLY A 154 -1.06 -16.93 -20.85
C GLY A 154 -1.77 -18.07 -20.12
N GLN A 155 -1.04 -18.88 -19.34
CA GLN A 155 -1.60 -20.01 -18.63
C GLN A 155 -2.19 -19.60 -17.29
N ARG A 156 -3.16 -20.38 -16.82
CA ARG A 156 -3.73 -20.20 -15.49
C ARG A 156 -3.08 -21.16 -14.51
N TYR A 157 -2.63 -20.63 -13.38
CA TYR A 157 -2.03 -21.43 -12.31
C TYR A 157 -2.84 -21.32 -11.04
N ARG A 158 -3.04 -22.45 -10.37
CA ARG A 158 -3.63 -22.52 -9.04
C ARG A 158 -2.54 -22.48 -7.98
N TYR A 159 -2.74 -21.56 -7.04
CA TYR A 159 -1.89 -21.32 -5.90
C TYR A 159 -2.58 -21.80 -4.62
N THR A 160 -1.84 -22.51 -3.77
CA THR A 160 -2.29 -22.93 -2.43
C THR A 160 -1.20 -22.71 -1.40
N GLY A 161 -1.60 -22.50 -0.15
CA GLY A 161 -0.69 -22.50 0.99
C GLY A 161 -0.51 -23.90 1.55
N SER A 162 0.72 -24.28 1.89
CA SER A 162 0.96 -25.45 2.72
C SER A 162 2.20 -25.28 3.59
N GLU A 163 2.17 -25.86 4.79
CA GLU A 163 3.38 -26.04 5.59
C GLU A 163 4.23 -27.17 5.02
N LYS A 164 5.54 -26.94 4.90
CA LYS A 164 6.51 -27.95 4.53
C LYS A 164 7.56 -28.07 5.63
N ILE A 165 7.97 -29.30 5.90
CA ILE A 165 9.11 -29.58 6.78
C ILE A 165 10.37 -29.14 6.03
N VAL A 166 11.07 -28.15 6.58
CA VAL A 166 12.32 -27.61 6.00
C VAL A 166 13.55 -27.99 6.82
N GLY A 167 13.37 -28.68 7.94
CA GLY A 167 14.46 -29.14 8.78
C GLY A 167 13.97 -29.70 10.10
N LYS A 168 14.91 -29.91 11.01
CA LYS A 168 14.64 -30.27 12.40
C LYS A 168 15.31 -29.29 13.35
N GLN A 169 14.69 -29.07 14.50
CA GLN A 169 15.24 -28.26 15.56
C GLN A 169 16.52 -28.90 16.12
N ASP A 170 17.47 -28.08 16.53
CA ASP A 170 18.71 -28.54 17.16
C ASP A 170 18.42 -29.11 18.56
N THR A 171 18.56 -30.43 18.71
CA THR A 171 18.30 -31.14 19.97
C THR A 171 19.31 -30.84 21.06
N SER A 172 20.42 -30.16 20.76
CA SER A 172 21.38 -29.69 21.77
C SER A 172 20.95 -28.39 22.45
N ALA A 173 20.08 -27.60 21.80
CA ALA A 173 19.59 -26.34 22.32
C ALA A 173 18.78 -26.55 23.61
N TYR A 174 19.08 -25.74 24.64
CA TYR A 174 18.47 -25.87 25.97
C TYR A 174 16.94 -25.91 25.93
N ASN A 175 16.31 -25.03 25.15
CA ASN A 175 14.86 -24.93 25.05
C ASN A 175 14.24 -26.18 24.40
N VAL A 176 14.91 -26.76 23.40
CA VAL A 176 14.47 -27.98 22.71
C VAL A 176 14.61 -29.19 23.63
N ARG A 177 15.73 -29.31 24.34
CA ARG A 177 15.93 -30.34 25.38
C ARG A 177 14.87 -30.27 26.47
N LEU A 178 14.55 -29.06 26.92
CA LEU A 178 13.50 -28.84 27.92
C LEU A 178 12.12 -29.27 27.38
N ALA A 179 11.80 -28.95 26.13
CA ALA A 179 10.56 -29.37 25.49
C ALA A 179 10.46 -30.90 25.38
N ILE A 180 11.51 -31.58 24.88
CA ILE A 180 11.58 -33.05 24.81
C ILE A 180 11.46 -33.69 26.20
N SER A 181 12.08 -33.09 27.23
CA SER A 181 12.00 -33.62 28.60
C SER A 181 10.59 -33.55 29.20
N LYS A 182 9.78 -32.58 28.75
CA LYS A 182 8.39 -32.41 29.19
C LYS A 182 7.44 -33.30 28.37
N ASP A 183 7.75 -33.48 27.09
CA ASP A 183 7.00 -34.29 26.15
C ASP A 183 7.96 -35.07 25.23
N PRO A 184 8.14 -36.38 25.46
CA PRO A 184 8.99 -37.22 24.60
C PRO A 184 8.51 -37.32 23.15
N SER A 185 7.26 -36.96 22.86
CA SER A 185 6.68 -36.93 21.50
C SER A 185 6.79 -35.56 20.82
N TYR A 186 7.50 -34.61 21.44
CA TYR A 186 7.68 -33.25 20.93
C TYR A 186 8.12 -33.24 19.46
N ASP A 187 7.34 -32.55 18.63
CA ASP A 187 7.63 -32.44 17.20
C ASP A 187 8.87 -31.56 16.97
N LEU A 188 9.94 -32.21 16.51
CA LEU A 188 11.20 -31.55 16.18
C LEU A 188 11.21 -30.93 14.79
N ASN A 189 10.17 -31.11 13.98
CA ASN A 189 10.15 -30.55 12.64
C ASN A 189 10.08 -29.03 12.68
N VAL A 190 10.84 -28.40 11.78
CA VAL A 190 10.74 -26.98 11.49
C VAL A 190 9.85 -26.84 10.27
N TYR A 191 8.67 -26.25 10.44
CA TYR A 191 7.75 -25.98 9.36
C TYR A 191 8.02 -24.60 8.76
N ARG A 192 7.87 -24.51 7.45
CA ARG A 192 7.82 -23.25 6.72
C ARG A 192 6.60 -23.25 5.83
N TRP A 193 5.80 -22.19 5.92
CA TRP A 193 4.72 -21.98 4.98
C TRP A 193 5.28 -21.73 3.58
N THR A 194 4.71 -22.41 2.59
CA THR A 194 5.14 -22.31 1.20
C THR A 194 3.94 -22.07 0.29
N LEU A 195 4.18 -21.21 -0.71
CA LEU A 195 3.24 -20.96 -1.78
C LEU A 195 3.45 -22.02 -2.88
N ASN A 196 2.53 -22.96 -2.98
CA ASN A 196 2.56 -23.98 -4.04
C ASN A 196 1.92 -23.41 -5.30
N LYS A 197 2.47 -23.77 -6.46
CA LYS A 197 1.98 -23.39 -7.79
C LYS A 197 1.81 -24.66 -8.63
N VAL A 198 0.62 -24.86 -9.18
CA VAL A 198 0.31 -25.95 -10.13
C VAL A 198 -0.51 -25.40 -11.29
N LEU A 199 -0.53 -26.08 -12.44
CA LEU A 199 -1.44 -25.71 -13.53
C LEU A 199 -2.89 -25.80 -13.04
N ALA A 200 -3.69 -24.78 -13.35
CA ALA A 200 -5.10 -24.77 -12.94
C ALA A 200 -5.91 -25.81 -13.72
N PRO A 201 -6.98 -26.38 -13.15
CA PRO A 201 -7.93 -27.19 -13.90
C PRO A 201 -8.62 -26.35 -14.98
N ASP A 202 -9.17 -27.01 -16.02
CA ASP A 202 -9.81 -26.33 -17.16
C ASP A 202 -10.97 -25.41 -16.74
N ALA A 203 -11.73 -25.83 -15.71
CA ALA A 203 -12.83 -25.04 -15.17
C ALA A 203 -12.34 -23.70 -14.60
N VAL A 204 -12.91 -22.60 -15.10
CA VAL A 204 -12.59 -21.25 -14.64
C VAL A 204 -13.32 -20.96 -13.32
N PRO A 205 -12.67 -20.34 -12.32
CA PRO A 205 -13.33 -19.88 -11.11
C PRO A 205 -14.50 -18.95 -11.44
N ARG A 206 -15.60 -19.07 -10.69
CA ARG A 206 -16.76 -18.20 -10.90
C ARG A 206 -16.48 -16.74 -10.57
N TYR A 207 -15.64 -16.48 -9.58
CA TYR A 207 -15.39 -15.12 -9.10
C TYR A 207 -13.99 -14.64 -9.48
N GLY A 208 -13.91 -13.38 -9.88
CA GLY A 208 -12.67 -12.74 -10.31
C GLY A 208 -12.40 -11.44 -9.55
N VAL A 209 -11.13 -11.11 -9.35
CA VAL A 209 -10.67 -9.83 -8.83
C VAL A 209 -9.71 -9.19 -9.82
N THR A 210 -9.93 -7.91 -10.10
CA THR A 210 -9.06 -7.13 -10.98
C THR A 210 -8.89 -5.72 -10.43
N PHE A 211 -7.95 -4.97 -10.99
CA PHE A 211 -7.79 -3.56 -10.69
C PHE A 211 -7.40 -2.74 -11.92
N GLU A 212 -7.58 -1.45 -11.81
CA GLU A 212 -7.19 -0.43 -12.78
C GLU A 212 -6.47 0.70 -12.03
N ASP A 213 -5.28 1.05 -12.52
CA ASP A 213 -4.48 2.14 -11.97
C ASP A 213 -4.64 3.36 -12.85
N HIS A 214 -5.06 4.48 -12.27
CA HIS A 214 -5.30 5.70 -13.01
C HIS A 214 -4.06 6.61 -12.97
N VAL A 215 -3.58 6.95 -14.16
CA VAL A 215 -2.49 7.93 -14.34
C VAL A 215 -3.07 9.13 -15.08
N ILE A 216 -3.66 10.05 -14.31
CA ILE A 216 -4.32 11.26 -14.83
C ILE A 216 -3.38 12.45 -14.64
N PRO A 217 -2.77 13.02 -15.70
CA PRO A 217 -1.76 14.07 -15.59
C PRO A 217 -2.18 15.28 -14.75
N GLU A 218 -3.44 15.70 -14.86
CA GLU A 218 -4.00 16.86 -14.16
C GLU A 218 -4.07 16.62 -12.65
N GLU A 219 -4.50 15.40 -12.24
CA GLU A 219 -4.51 14.97 -10.84
C GLU A 219 -3.08 14.81 -10.31
N ARG A 220 -2.16 14.26 -11.12
CA ARG A 220 -0.75 14.08 -10.75
C ARG A 220 -0.06 15.41 -10.51
N ARG A 221 -0.36 16.46 -11.30
CA ARG A 221 0.13 17.83 -11.06
C ARG A 221 -0.25 18.34 -9.67
N LEU A 222 -1.43 17.94 -9.18
CA LEU A 222 -1.96 18.26 -7.85
C LEU A 222 -1.54 17.26 -6.76
N GLY A 223 -0.76 16.24 -7.11
CA GLY A 223 -0.24 15.23 -6.18
C GLY A 223 -1.23 14.15 -5.80
N LEU A 224 -2.25 13.92 -6.64
CA LEU A 224 -3.20 12.83 -6.46
C LEU A 224 -2.84 11.63 -7.34
N ALA A 225 -3.17 10.45 -6.83
CA ALA A 225 -3.22 9.20 -7.57
C ALA A 225 -4.52 8.46 -7.20
N SER A 226 -5.06 7.67 -8.13
CA SER A 226 -6.22 6.83 -7.84
C SER A 226 -6.14 5.48 -8.54
N SER A 227 -6.82 4.49 -7.96
CA SER A 227 -6.97 3.16 -8.54
C SER A 227 -8.33 2.57 -8.16
N THR A 228 -8.90 1.76 -9.05
CA THR A 228 -10.13 1.01 -8.81
C THR A 228 -9.82 -0.48 -8.66
N VAL A 229 -10.38 -1.12 -7.63
CA VAL A 229 -10.44 -2.59 -7.51
C VAL A 229 -11.86 -3.03 -7.82
N LYS A 230 -12.04 -4.12 -8.57
CA LYS A 230 -13.36 -4.69 -8.89
C LYS A 230 -13.39 -6.18 -8.57
N VAL A 231 -14.52 -6.62 -8.02
CA VAL A 231 -14.87 -8.02 -7.82
C VAL A 231 -15.99 -8.37 -8.80
N LEU A 232 -15.84 -9.47 -9.52
CA LEU A 232 -16.68 -9.84 -10.65
C LEU A 232 -17.27 -11.24 -10.44
N ASP A 233 -18.51 -11.44 -10.91
CA ASP A 233 -19.01 -12.78 -11.28
C ASP A 233 -18.67 -13.01 -12.75
N LEU A 234 -17.72 -13.89 -13.01
CA LEU A 234 -17.20 -14.17 -14.36
C LEU A 234 -18.17 -14.99 -15.21
N GLN A 235 -19.21 -15.59 -14.61
CA GLN A 235 -20.25 -16.28 -15.37
C GLN A 235 -21.31 -15.31 -15.91
N THR A 236 -21.67 -14.29 -15.11
CA THR A 236 -22.72 -13.32 -15.48
C THR A 236 -22.14 -12.02 -16.05
N GLY A 237 -20.86 -11.74 -15.81
CA GLY A 237 -20.22 -10.46 -16.12
C GLY A 237 -20.56 -9.33 -15.14
N GLU A 238 -21.28 -9.62 -14.07
CA GLU A 238 -21.71 -8.63 -13.08
C GLU A 238 -20.55 -8.15 -12.20
N VAL A 239 -20.55 -6.85 -11.87
CA VAL A 239 -19.68 -6.29 -10.83
C VAL A 239 -20.36 -6.51 -9.47
N LEU A 240 -19.73 -7.31 -8.60
CA LEU A 240 -20.22 -7.62 -7.26
C LEU A 240 -19.82 -6.55 -6.23
N GLY A 241 -18.70 -5.88 -6.48
CA GLY A 241 -18.28 -4.71 -5.72
C GLY A 241 -17.14 -3.97 -6.40
N GLU A 242 -17.01 -2.69 -6.08
CA GLU A 242 -15.87 -1.86 -6.49
C GLU A 242 -15.32 -1.04 -5.32
N MET A 243 -14.01 -0.83 -5.30
CA MET A 243 -13.35 0.09 -4.38
C MET A 243 -12.54 1.11 -5.18
N LEU A 244 -12.88 2.38 -5.03
CA LEU A 244 -12.09 3.49 -5.54
C LEU A 244 -11.22 4.06 -4.42
N ARG A 245 -9.90 3.97 -4.59
CA ARG A 245 -8.92 4.50 -3.64
C ARG A 245 -8.18 5.67 -4.23
N TYR A 246 -8.02 6.71 -3.44
CA TYR A 246 -7.16 7.85 -3.70
C TYR A 246 -5.95 7.85 -2.77
N ALA A 247 -4.82 8.35 -3.27
CA ALA A 247 -3.66 8.75 -2.51
C ALA A 247 -3.29 10.20 -2.82
N TRP A 248 -2.79 10.94 -1.84
CA TRP A 248 -2.32 12.30 -2.01
C TRP A 248 -1.00 12.56 -1.27
N SER A 249 -0.05 13.18 -1.97
CA SER A 249 1.21 13.64 -1.40
C SER A 249 1.45 15.12 -1.70
N PRO A 250 1.83 15.94 -0.69
CA PRO A 250 2.19 17.34 -0.91
C PRO A 250 3.55 17.51 -1.61
N GLY A 251 4.44 16.52 -1.48
CA GLY A 251 5.82 16.57 -1.97
C GLY A 251 6.03 15.64 -3.16
N ALA A 252 6.59 16.19 -4.24
CA ALA A 252 7.21 15.40 -5.30
C ALA A 252 8.48 14.69 -4.78
N PRO A 253 8.99 13.67 -5.49
CA PRO A 253 10.21 12.96 -5.12
C PRO A 253 11.36 13.93 -4.87
N SER A 254 12.07 13.76 -3.76
CA SER A 254 13.17 14.63 -3.33
C SER A 254 14.22 13.83 -2.56
N PRO A 255 15.43 14.36 -2.34
CA PRO A 255 16.44 13.67 -1.53
C PRO A 255 15.98 13.34 -0.10
N VAL A 256 15.06 14.13 0.47
CA VAL A 256 14.54 13.93 1.85
C VAL A 256 13.38 12.92 1.86
N ASN A 257 12.57 12.90 0.80
CA ASN A 257 11.49 11.93 0.62
C ASN A 257 11.51 11.43 -0.84
N PRO A 258 12.32 10.40 -1.16
CA PRO A 258 12.46 9.92 -2.52
C PRO A 258 11.20 9.20 -3.01
N THR A 259 10.42 8.60 -2.09
CA THR A 259 9.29 7.71 -2.39
C THR A 259 7.99 8.25 -1.78
N PRO A 260 7.50 9.42 -2.25
CA PRO A 260 6.42 10.15 -1.59
C PRO A 260 5.10 9.37 -1.49
N TRP A 261 4.85 8.46 -2.45
CA TRP A 261 3.64 7.63 -2.48
C TRP A 261 3.54 6.65 -1.31
N LEU A 262 4.66 6.18 -0.76
CA LEU A 262 4.66 5.31 0.43
C LEU A 262 4.21 6.05 1.71
N THR A 263 4.39 7.37 1.73
CA THR A 263 4.00 8.27 2.83
C THR A 263 2.72 9.05 2.55
N ALA A 264 2.07 8.82 1.42
CA ALA A 264 0.89 9.56 1.01
C ALA A 264 -0.29 9.33 1.96
N TYR A 265 -1.14 10.35 2.09
CA TYR A 265 -2.46 10.20 2.68
C TYR A 265 -3.32 9.36 1.74
N VAL A 266 -4.16 8.48 2.28
CA VAL A 266 -4.96 7.56 1.46
C VAL A 266 -6.39 7.47 1.95
N CYS A 267 -7.35 7.27 1.05
CA CYS A 267 -8.75 7.02 1.35
C CYS A 267 -9.40 6.10 0.28
N PRO A 268 -10.17 5.06 0.66
CA PRO A 268 -10.22 4.50 2.01
C PRO A 268 -8.84 3.93 2.41
N GLY A 269 -8.64 3.73 3.71
CA GLY A 269 -7.40 3.19 4.24
C GLY A 269 -7.60 2.56 5.61
N TYR A 270 -6.98 1.40 5.81
CA TYR A 270 -6.92 0.71 7.09
C TYR A 270 -5.47 0.73 7.56
N ALA A 271 -5.20 1.33 8.72
CA ALA A 271 -3.83 1.50 9.21
C ALA A 271 -3.09 0.15 9.34
N GLU A 272 -3.76 -0.87 9.87
CA GLU A 272 -3.18 -2.21 10.09
C GLU A 272 -3.20 -3.11 8.84
N ALA A 273 -3.95 -2.75 7.79
CA ALA A 273 -4.07 -3.54 6.55
C ALA A 273 -3.49 -2.84 5.32
N ALA A 274 -2.50 -1.97 5.51
CA ALA A 274 -1.88 -1.20 4.43
C ALA A 274 -1.26 -2.08 3.32
N GLY A 275 -0.80 -3.29 3.66
CA GLY A 275 -0.21 -4.27 2.73
C GLY A 275 -1.18 -5.23 2.07
N SER A 276 -2.46 -5.20 2.43
CA SER A 276 -3.47 -6.17 2.01
C SER A 276 -4.84 -5.52 1.81
N THR A 277 -4.87 -4.24 1.43
CA THR A 277 -6.11 -3.47 1.31
C THR A 277 -7.04 -4.07 0.26
N THR A 278 -6.50 -4.62 -0.84
CA THR A 278 -7.31 -5.32 -1.85
C THR A 278 -8.01 -6.52 -1.23
N ARG A 279 -7.25 -7.38 -0.54
CA ARG A 279 -7.79 -8.55 0.16
C ARG A 279 -8.90 -8.15 1.13
N MET A 280 -8.66 -7.09 1.90
CA MET A 280 -9.62 -6.59 2.88
C MET A 280 -10.96 -6.20 2.25
N PHE A 281 -10.92 -5.48 1.13
CA PHE A 281 -12.12 -5.13 0.38
C PHE A 281 -12.83 -6.39 -0.18
N VAL A 282 -12.08 -7.29 -0.80
CA VAL A 282 -12.63 -8.50 -1.44
C VAL A 282 -13.36 -9.38 -0.43
N ASP A 283 -12.86 -9.49 0.81
CA ASP A 283 -13.50 -10.28 1.88
C ASP A 283 -14.85 -9.73 2.35
N GLN A 284 -15.25 -8.54 1.93
CA GLN A 284 -16.59 -8.00 2.17
C GLN A 284 -17.58 -8.42 1.06
N VAL A 285 -17.06 -8.73 -0.12
CA VAL A 285 -17.81 -9.12 -1.30
C VAL A 285 -17.88 -10.65 -1.42
N LEU A 286 -16.76 -11.35 -1.23
CA LEU A 286 -16.64 -12.79 -1.29
C LEU A 286 -16.20 -13.28 0.10
N ILE A 287 -17.10 -13.89 0.87
CA ILE A 287 -16.75 -14.39 2.20
C ILE A 287 -16.08 -15.76 2.03
N PRO A 288 -14.81 -15.94 2.48
CA PRO A 288 -14.13 -17.22 2.35
C PRO A 288 -14.88 -18.34 3.07
N ALA A 289 -14.81 -19.55 2.52
CA ALA A 289 -15.35 -20.74 3.15
C ALA A 289 -14.61 -21.03 4.47
N LYS A 290 -15.36 -21.34 5.54
CA LYS A 290 -14.76 -21.82 6.79
C LYS A 290 -14.12 -23.20 6.59
N GLU A 291 -13.16 -23.53 7.45
CA GLU A 291 -12.68 -24.90 7.57
C GLU A 291 -13.85 -25.83 7.91
N LYS A 292 -13.83 -27.04 7.34
CA LYS A 292 -14.85 -28.07 7.57
C LYS A 292 -14.52 -28.85 8.82
#